data_AF-A0A484ZFM8-F1
#
_entry.id   AF-A0A484ZFM8-F1
#
_cell.length_a   1.000
_cell.length_b   1.000
_cell.length_c   1.000
_cell.angle_alpha   90.00
_cell.angle_beta   90.00
_cell.angle_gamma   90.00
#
_symmetry.space_group_name_H-M   'P 1'
#
loop_
_entity.id
_entity.type
_entity.pdbx_description
1 polymer ?
#
loop_
_entity_poly.entity_id
_entity_poly.type
_entity_poly.pdbx_seq_one_letter_code
_entity_poly.pdbx_strand_id
1 'polypeptide(L)'
;MQLTQMQYDEQRGWYEGRYESNGAYNKTISLTTNAIVLESLLYKTSGRLINTESAVGYLDVRMNDVFSRPQSCLPQERMTSMVGYRNEY
;
A
#
# COMPACT_ATOMS: atom_id res chain seq x y z
N MET A 1 -14.74 -14.50 -4.43
CA MET A 1 -15.84 -14.84 -3.49
C MET A 1 -16.69 -13.60 -3.27
N GLN A 2 -18.02 -13.67 -3.37
CA GLN A 2 -18.91 -12.52 -3.16
C GLN A 2 -18.89 -11.99 -1.71
N LEU A 3 -18.64 -12.85 -0.72
CA LEU A 3 -18.65 -12.47 0.69
C LEU A 3 -17.54 -11.47 1.03
N THR A 4 -16.35 -11.61 0.46
CA THR A 4 -15.19 -10.76 0.76
C THR A 4 -15.31 -9.36 0.14
N GLN A 5 -16.15 -9.18 -0.88
CA GLN A 5 -16.37 -7.87 -1.52
C GLN A 5 -17.11 -6.91 -0.60
N MET A 6 -17.99 -7.41 0.27
CA MET A 6 -18.75 -6.57 1.21
C MET A 6 -17.88 -6.03 2.36
N GLN A 7 -16.72 -6.64 2.61
CA GLN A 7 -15.79 -6.25 3.68
C GLN A 7 -14.73 -5.26 3.19
N TYR A 8 -14.76 -4.86 1.91
CA TYR A 8 -13.82 -3.92 1.35
C TYR A 8 -14.30 -2.47 1.52
N ASP A 9 -13.40 -1.64 2.02
CA ASP A 9 -13.54 -0.19 2.13
C ASP A 9 -12.49 0.47 1.23
N GLU A 10 -12.90 1.41 0.36
CA GLU A 10 -12.00 2.04 -0.60
C GLU A 10 -10.86 2.82 0.06
N GLN A 11 -11.08 3.36 1.27
CA GLN A 11 -10.08 4.16 1.97
C GLN A 11 -9.24 3.33 2.94
N ARG A 12 -9.81 2.27 3.52
CA ARG A 12 -9.19 1.49 4.60
C ARG A 12 -8.73 0.09 4.17
N GLY A 13 -9.14 -0.40 3.01
CA GLY A 13 -8.90 -1.76 2.58
C GLY A 13 -9.89 -2.75 3.18
N TRP A 14 -9.46 -3.99 3.44
CA TRP A 14 -10.34 -5.04 3.97
C TRP A 14 -10.46 -4.97 5.49
N TYR A 15 -11.69 -5.03 6.00
CA TYR A 15 -11.95 -5.25 7.42
C TYR A 15 -11.59 -6.68 7.83
N GLU A 16 -11.15 -6.85 9.08
CA GLU A 16 -10.81 -8.16 9.66
C GLU A 16 -11.98 -9.13 9.70
N GLY A 17 -13.20 -8.60 9.78
CA GLY A 17 -14.41 -9.41 9.81
C GLY A 17 -15.64 -8.60 10.21
N ARG A 18 -16.69 -9.34 10.57
CA ARG A 18 -17.96 -8.81 11.06
C ARG A 18 -18.29 -9.48 12.40
N TYR A 19 -18.92 -8.73 13.29
CA TYR A 19 -19.44 -9.28 14.53
C TYR A 19 -20.65 -10.18 14.24
N GLU A 20 -20.67 -11.37 14.82
CA GLU A 20 -21.78 -12.33 14.62
C GLU A 20 -23.10 -11.83 15.22
N SER A 21 -23.03 -11.05 16.32
CA SER A 21 -24.19 -10.61 17.08
C SER A 21 -25.08 -9.60 16.36
N ASN A 22 -24.50 -8.71 15.56
CA ASN A 22 -25.23 -7.64 14.85
C ASN A 22 -24.83 -7.49 13.38
N GLY A 23 -23.86 -8.28 12.90
CA GLY A 23 -23.35 -8.19 11.54
C GLY A 23 -22.58 -6.90 11.24
N ALA A 24 -22.23 -6.07 12.23
CA ALA A 24 -21.46 -4.86 12.00
C ALA A 24 -20.00 -5.19 11.64
N TYR A 25 -19.36 -4.35 10.83
CA TYR A 25 -17.94 -4.50 10.50
C TYR A 25 -17.06 -4.21 11.72
N ASN A 26 -16.05 -5.05 11.93
CA ASN A 26 -14.99 -4.73 12.87
C ASN A 26 -14.07 -3.67 12.24
N LYS A 27 -14.21 -2.42 12.69
CA LYS A 27 -13.41 -1.28 12.21
C LYS A 27 -12.04 -1.18 12.88
N THR A 28 -11.82 -1.94 13.94
CA THR A 28 -10.54 -2.00 14.64
C THR A 28 -9.59 -2.86 13.83
N ILE A 29 -8.40 -2.31 13.56
CA ILE A 29 -7.30 -3.07 12.98
C ILE A 29 -6.49 -3.63 14.16
N SER A 30 -6.79 -4.87 14.51
CA SER A 30 -6.22 -5.67 15.59
C SER A 30 -5.67 -7.00 15.07
N LEU A 31 -4.43 -7.36 15.42
CA LEU A 31 -3.83 -8.65 15.03
C LEU A 31 -4.50 -9.90 15.66
N THR A 32 -5.69 -9.75 16.25
CA THR A 32 -6.43 -10.80 16.96
C THR A 32 -7.08 -11.80 16.01
N THR A 33 -7.26 -11.45 14.73
CA THR A 33 -7.81 -12.34 13.71
C THR A 33 -6.73 -12.86 12.77
N ASN A 34 -7.03 -13.92 12.02
CA ASN A 34 -6.09 -14.50 11.04
C ASN A 34 -5.91 -13.64 9.77
N ALA A 35 -6.55 -12.46 9.68
CA ALA A 35 -6.52 -11.62 8.49
C ALA A 35 -5.09 -11.32 8.02
N ILE A 36 -4.18 -10.97 8.93
CA ILE A 36 -2.78 -10.64 8.60
C ILE A 36 -1.94 -11.86 8.23
N VAL A 37 -2.24 -13.03 8.79
CA VAL A 37 -1.59 -14.28 8.36
C VAL A 37 -1.98 -14.58 6.91
N LEU A 38 -3.26 -14.45 6.57
CA LEU A 38 -3.76 -14.68 5.22
C LEU A 38 -3.24 -13.61 4.23
N GLU A 39 -3.18 -12.35 4.65
CA GLU A 39 -2.59 -11.26 3.86
C GLU A 39 -1.11 -11.54 3.56
N SER A 40 -0.36 -12.04 4.55
CA SER A 40 1.04 -12.42 4.39
C SER A 40 1.22 -13.58 3.41
N LEU A 41 0.34 -14.58 3.46
CA LEU A 41 0.34 -15.69 2.51
C LEU A 41 -0.01 -15.21 1.09
N LEU A 42 -0.99 -14.31 0.97
CA LEU A 42 -1.39 -13.71 -0.31
C LEU A 42 -0.27 -12.86 -0.91
N TYR A 43 0.44 -12.09 -0.07
CA TYR A 43 1.62 -11.32 -0.51
C TYR A 43 2.71 -12.23 -1.08
N LYS A 44 2.94 -13.40 -0.46
CA LYS A 44 3.93 -14.35 -0.98
C LYS A 44 3.56 -14.92 -2.35
N THR A 45 2.27 -15.05 -2.67
CA THR A 45 1.82 -15.63 -3.94
C THR A 45 1.61 -14.60 -5.03
N SER A 46 1.08 -13.42 -4.66
CA SER A 46 0.61 -12.40 -5.59
C SER A 46 1.49 -11.16 -5.61
N GLY A 47 2.48 -11.06 -4.71
CA GLY A 47 3.33 -9.89 -4.56
C GLY A 47 2.62 -8.73 -3.87
N ARG A 48 2.98 -7.50 -4.24
CA ARG A 48 2.50 -6.28 -3.58
C ARG A 48 0.99 -6.12 -3.78
N LEU A 49 0.24 -6.12 -2.68
CA LEU A 49 -1.24 -6.03 -2.70
C LEU A 49 -1.75 -4.59 -2.87
N ILE A 50 -0.96 -3.62 -2.42
CA ILE A 50 -1.30 -2.19 -2.53
C ILE A 50 -0.44 -1.59 -3.65
N ASN A 51 -1.10 -1.13 -4.70
CA ASN A 51 -0.44 -0.33 -5.72
C ASN A 51 -0.29 1.10 -5.19
N THR A 52 0.82 1.37 -4.53
CA THR A 52 1.30 2.74 -4.39
C THR A 52 1.74 3.18 -5.78
N GLU A 53 0.93 4.02 -6.43
CA GLU A 53 1.44 4.82 -7.52
C GLU A 53 2.65 5.59 -6.98
N SER A 54 3.70 5.69 -7.79
CA SER A 54 4.87 6.49 -7.44
C SER A 54 4.42 7.95 -7.40
N ALA A 55 3.99 8.41 -6.23
CA ALA A 55 3.82 9.83 -5.98
C ALA A 55 5.16 10.51 -6.28
N VAL A 56 5.07 11.67 -6.92
CA VAL A 56 6.20 12.57 -7.19
C VAL A 56 7.02 12.70 -5.90
N GLY A 57 8.28 12.29 -5.93
CA GLY A 57 9.17 12.37 -4.77
C GLY A 57 9.38 13.82 -4.33
N TYR A 58 9.77 14.02 -3.08
CA TYR A 58 10.11 15.35 -2.56
C TYR A 58 11.22 16.01 -3.39
N LEU A 59 12.23 15.24 -3.78
CA LEU A 59 13.33 15.68 -4.63
C LEU A 59 12.85 15.99 -6.04
N ASP A 60 11.95 15.18 -6.59
CA ASP A 60 11.41 15.40 -7.95
C ASP A 60 10.63 16.73 -8.01
N VAL A 61 9.79 17.00 -7.01
CA VAL A 61 9.11 18.30 -6.86
C VAL A 61 10.12 19.44 -6.67
N ARG A 62 11.15 19.24 -5.85
CA ARG A 62 12.15 20.28 -5.55
C ARG A 62 13.12 20.56 -6.71
N MET A 63 13.34 19.60 -7.60
CA MET A 63 14.19 19.76 -8.79
C MET A 63 13.42 20.30 -10.01
N ASN A 64 12.07 20.26 -9.99
CA ASN A 64 11.22 20.75 -11.08
C ASN A 64 11.36 22.27 -11.29
N ASP A 65 11.54 23.04 -10.21
CA ASP A 65 11.78 24.47 -10.31
C ASP A 65 13.21 24.77 -10.80
N VAL A 66 13.32 25.36 -11.99
CA VAL A 66 14.58 25.74 -12.64
C VAL A 66 15.28 26.88 -11.88
N PHE A 67 14.53 27.73 -11.18
CA PHE A 67 15.05 28.93 -10.52
C PHE A 67 15.42 28.68 -9.05
N SER A 68 14.83 27.68 -8.41
CA SER A 68 15.10 27.35 -6.99
C SER A 68 16.04 26.16 -6.78
N ARG A 69 16.85 25.80 -7.79
CA ARG A 69 17.73 24.63 -7.71
C ARG A 69 18.74 24.79 -6.56
N PRO A 70 18.76 23.86 -5.59
CA PRO A 70 19.71 23.94 -4.49
C PRO A 70 21.13 23.73 -5.01
N GLN A 71 22.07 24.55 -4.54
CA GLN A 71 23.51 24.45 -4.86
C GLN A 71 24.23 23.38 -4.02
N SER A 72 23.47 22.50 -3.36
CA SER A 72 23.98 21.44 -2.49
C SER A 72 23.52 20.08 -3.00
N CYS A 73 24.39 19.07 -2.89
CA CYS A 73 24.03 17.68 -3.15
C CYS A 73 22.92 17.24 -2.18
N LEU A 74 21.77 16.84 -2.71
CA LEU A 74 20.69 16.26 -1.90
C LEU A 74 21.00 14.79 -1.62
N PRO A 75 20.62 14.25 -0.45
CA PRO A 75 20.71 12.83 -0.19
C PRO A 75 19.87 12.06 -1.22
N GLN A 76 20.32 10.88 -1.60
CA GLN A 76 19.57 10.04 -2.51
C GLN A 76 18.20 9.71 -1.89
N GLU A 77 17.13 9.97 -2.64
CA GLU A 77 15.81 9.50 -2.22
C GLU A 77 15.84 7.99 -2.08
N ARG A 78 15.19 7.49 -1.02
CA ARG A 78 14.87 6.07 -0.98
C ARG A 78 14.06 5.80 -2.23
N MET A 79 14.55 4.91 -3.09
CA MET A 79 13.76 4.44 -4.22
C MET A 79 12.48 3.84 -3.62
N THR A 80 11.39 4.59 -3.67
CA THR A 80 10.06 3.98 -3.62
C THR A 80 10.06 3.17 -4.89
N SER A 81 10.24 1.86 -4.75
CA SER A 81 10.40 0.97 -5.89
C SER A 81 9.26 1.25 -6.87
N MET A 82 9.59 1.92 -7.97
CA MET A 82 8.91 1.67 -9.21
C MET A 82 9.07 0.16 -9.38
N VAL A 83 7.99 -0.58 -9.15
CA VAL A 83 7.85 -1.95 -9.61
C VAL A 83 7.75 -1.84 -11.13
N GLY A 84 8.85 -1.45 -11.76
CA GLY A 84 9.11 -1.74 -13.14
C GLY A 84 9.45 -3.21 -13.16
N TYR A 85 8.55 -4.01 -13.69
CA TYR A 85 8.83 -5.36 -14.11
C TYR A 85 10.10 -5.35 -14.97
N ARG A 86 11.25 -5.69 -14.37
CA ARG A 86 12.37 -6.23 -15.12
C ARG A 86 12.04 -7.68 -15.38
N ASN A 87 11.53 -7.94 -16.58
CA ASN A 87 11.69 -9.24 -17.20
C ASN A 87 13.19 -9.42 -17.45
N GLU A 88 13.86 -10.17 -16.58
CA GLU A 88 15.16 -10.75 -16.86
C GLU A 88 14.96 -12.27 -16.97
N TYR A 89 15.48 -12.80 -18.08
CA TYR A 89 15.31 -14.17 -18.62
C TYR A 89 15.80 -15.27 -17.68
#